data_AF-A0A9D4M5V3-F1
#
_entry.id   AF-A0A9D4M5V3-F1
#
_cell.length_a   1.000
_cell.length_b   1.000
_cell.length_c   1.000
_cell.angle_alpha   90.00
_cell.angle_beta   90.00
_cell.angle_gamma   90.00
#
_symmetry.space_group_name_H-M   'P 1'
#
loop_
_entity.id
_entity.type
_entity.pdbx_description
1 polymer ?
#
loop_
_entity_poly.entity_id
_entity_poly.type
_entity_poly.pdbx_seq_one_letter_code
_entity_poly.pdbx_strand_id
1 'polypeptide(L)'
;MNANCFHFGSQSEGTTKPGLQSDIDILYSNNDVNIMRVWGDWEAGMGNLLMLHDDRTPPQQYLLQVSRGDSSELASSLCNDAYVMKHSGEVLLSAERFKQEIEHANRDLGDAIKSGPSVSFLPNLDCVYAFHVLKPLPEIQNWIDRCRGRHWPPVQLLEGAQVAPCFLVPAGHPDSDYTREEWRLSPNLIERMLMLNLNMTQIKCYVILKLIIKSLFYENVGD
;
A
#
# COMPACT_ATOMS: atom_id res chain seq x y z
N MET A 1 8.65 -6.95 -15.60
CA MET A 1 8.50 -6.74 -14.16
C MET A 1 8.08 -8.05 -13.53
N ASN A 2 8.86 -8.55 -12.58
CA ASN A 2 8.43 -9.65 -11.72
C ASN A 2 7.52 -9.09 -10.63
N ALA A 3 6.25 -9.48 -10.64
CA ALA A 3 5.26 -8.95 -9.70
C ALA A 3 4.56 -10.08 -8.95
N ASN A 4 4.47 -9.95 -7.63
CA ASN A 4 3.62 -10.81 -6.82
C ASN A 4 2.20 -10.23 -6.79
N CYS A 5 1.20 -11.12 -6.83
CA CYS A 5 -0.20 -10.77 -6.75
C CYS A 5 -0.78 -11.23 -5.41
N PHE A 6 -1.49 -10.33 -4.73
CA PHE A 6 -2.15 -10.60 -3.45
C PHE A 6 -3.63 -10.18 -3.52
N HIS A 7 -4.53 -11.07 -3.09
CA HIS A 7 -5.98 -10.82 -3.11
C HIS A 7 -6.48 -10.39 -1.73
N PHE A 8 -6.87 -9.14 -1.56
CA PHE A 8 -7.30 -8.56 -0.27
C PHE A 8 -8.82 -8.37 -0.19
N GLY A 9 -9.27 -7.73 0.89
CA GLY A 9 -10.63 -7.25 1.03
C GLY A 9 -11.65 -8.31 1.40
N SER A 10 -12.92 -7.89 1.37
CA SER A 10 -14.04 -8.58 1.99
C SER A 10 -14.21 -10.02 1.50
N GLN A 11 -13.93 -10.26 0.22
CA GLN A 11 -14.01 -11.59 -0.41
C GLN A 11 -12.96 -12.56 0.14
N SER A 12 -11.73 -12.10 0.29
CA SER A 12 -10.64 -12.91 0.84
C SER A 12 -10.77 -13.13 2.34
N GLU A 13 -11.42 -12.20 3.04
CA GLU A 13 -11.57 -12.20 4.51
C GLU A 13 -12.86 -12.91 4.99
N GLY A 14 -13.70 -13.39 4.07
CA GLY A 14 -14.96 -14.06 4.41
C GLY A 14 -16.01 -13.11 5.00
N THR A 15 -15.92 -11.81 4.71
CA THR A 15 -16.86 -10.78 5.19
C THR A 15 -17.75 -10.22 4.06
N THR A 16 -17.74 -10.87 2.88
CA THR A 16 -18.66 -10.58 1.77
C THR A 16 -20.11 -10.82 2.16
N LYS A 17 -20.98 -9.93 1.69
CA LYS A 17 -22.42 -9.96 1.99
C LYS A 17 -23.19 -10.45 0.76
N PRO A 18 -24.17 -11.36 0.90
CA PRO A 18 -25.11 -11.65 -0.18
C PRO A 18 -25.89 -10.40 -0.58
N GLY A 19 -25.97 -10.09 -1.89
CA GLY A 19 -26.74 -8.96 -2.41
C GLY A 19 -26.02 -7.61 -2.43
N LEU A 20 -24.78 -7.54 -1.95
CA LEU A 20 -23.91 -6.38 -2.11
C LEU A 20 -22.81 -6.75 -3.10
N GLN A 21 -22.73 -6.01 -4.21
CA GLN A 21 -21.58 -6.09 -5.10
C GLN A 21 -20.33 -5.78 -4.26
N SER A 22 -19.49 -6.79 -4.04
CA SER A 22 -18.16 -6.60 -3.47
C SER A 22 -17.22 -6.45 -4.65
N ASP A 23 -16.43 -5.39 -4.61
CA ASP A 23 -15.20 -5.28 -5.35
C ASP A 23 -14.26 -6.47 -5.08
N ILE A 24 -13.40 -6.72 -6.05
CA ILE A 24 -12.24 -7.60 -5.94
C ILE A 24 -11.03 -6.70 -5.70
N ASP A 25 -10.35 -6.84 -4.57
CA ASP A 25 -9.14 -6.09 -4.27
C ASP A 25 -7.90 -6.91 -4.62
N ILE A 26 -7.07 -6.38 -5.53
CA ILE A 26 -5.81 -6.98 -5.94
C ILE A 26 -4.68 -5.99 -5.71
N LEU A 27 -3.62 -6.45 -5.02
CA LEU A 27 -2.37 -5.72 -4.91
C LEU A 27 -1.28 -6.42 -5.73
N TYR A 28 -0.68 -5.67 -6.64
CA TYR A 28 0.51 -6.05 -7.40
C TYR A 28 1.73 -5.42 -6.75
N SER A 29 2.62 -6.26 -6.24
CA SER A 29 3.88 -5.83 -5.62
C SER A 29 5.01 -5.97 -6.61
N ASN A 30 5.68 -4.88 -6.94
CA ASN A 30 6.88 -4.91 -7.77
C ASN A 30 8.07 -5.45 -6.96
N ASN A 31 8.59 -6.60 -7.36
CA ASN A 31 9.70 -7.27 -6.67
C ASN A 31 11.07 -6.94 -7.25
N ASP A 32 11.12 -6.19 -8.35
CA ASP A 32 12.38 -5.78 -8.97
C ASP A 32 12.94 -4.50 -8.31
N VAL A 33 12.26 -3.99 -7.28
CA VAL A 33 12.61 -2.76 -6.56
C VAL A 33 12.91 -3.06 -5.09
N ASN A 34 14.09 -2.65 -4.66
CA ASN A 34 14.50 -2.68 -3.26
C ASN A 34 14.19 -1.32 -2.61
N ILE A 35 13.37 -1.34 -1.55
CA ILE A 35 13.08 -0.18 -0.70
C ILE A 35 14.10 -0.14 0.44
N MET A 36 15.02 0.82 0.36
CA MET A 36 16.10 1.04 1.30
C MET A 36 15.67 1.99 2.42
N ARG A 37 16.13 1.77 3.65
CA ARG A 37 15.97 2.75 4.75
C ARG A 37 17.22 3.60 4.94
N VAL A 38 18.37 3.03 4.59
CA VAL A 38 19.66 3.71 4.56
C VAL A 38 20.39 3.32 3.28
N TRP A 39 21.31 4.15 2.80
CA TRP A 39 22.08 3.87 1.58
C TRP A 39 22.90 2.56 1.63
N GLY A 40 23.21 2.06 2.83
CA GLY A 40 23.89 0.77 3.00
C GLY A 40 23.00 -0.45 2.69
N ASP A 41 21.69 -0.26 2.52
CA ASP A 41 20.73 -1.32 2.18
C ASP A 41 20.67 -1.62 0.68
N TRP A 42 21.55 -1.02 -0.11
CA TRP A 42 21.57 -1.15 -1.56
C TRP A 42 21.77 -2.60 -2.02
N GLU A 43 21.04 -2.99 -3.06
CA GLU A 43 21.09 -4.33 -3.63
C GLU A 43 21.41 -4.28 -5.13
N ALA A 44 22.43 -5.05 -5.54
CA ALA A 44 22.86 -5.13 -6.92
C ALA A 44 21.82 -5.82 -7.81
N GLY A 45 21.59 -5.26 -9.00
CA GLY A 45 20.64 -5.81 -9.99
C GLY A 45 19.18 -5.44 -9.74
N MET A 46 18.88 -4.71 -8.66
CA MET A 46 17.56 -4.20 -8.32
C MET A 46 17.45 -2.71 -8.66
N GLY A 47 16.23 -2.19 -8.81
CA GLY A 47 15.99 -0.75 -8.71
C GLY A 47 16.00 -0.33 -7.24
N ASN A 48 16.85 0.60 -6.82
CA ASN A 48 16.94 0.99 -5.41
C ASN A 48 16.27 2.35 -5.16
N LEU A 49 15.31 2.39 -4.24
CA LEU A 49 14.64 3.59 -3.78
C LEU A 49 14.92 3.80 -2.28
N LEU A 50 15.40 4.97 -1.90
CA LEU A 50 15.53 5.36 -0.50
C LEU A 50 14.20 5.86 0.03
N MET A 51 13.72 5.23 1.09
CA MET A 51 12.55 5.62 1.85
C MET A 51 12.92 6.74 2.81
N LEU A 52 12.39 7.93 2.56
CA LEU A 52 12.55 9.11 3.40
C LEU A 52 11.34 9.21 4.33
N HIS A 53 11.63 9.31 5.62
CA HIS A 53 10.66 9.56 6.67
C HIS A 53 11.22 10.68 7.55
N ASP A 54 10.73 11.90 7.32
CA ASP A 54 11.13 13.09 8.06
C ASP A 54 9.92 14.00 8.29
N ASP A 55 10.15 15.16 8.88
CA ASP A 55 9.10 16.10 9.28
C ASP A 55 8.25 16.65 8.11
N ARG A 56 8.60 16.34 6.86
CA ARG A 56 7.83 16.72 5.67
C ARG A 56 6.58 15.88 5.47
N THR A 57 6.56 14.65 5.98
CA THR A 57 5.48 13.69 5.73
C THR A 57 4.66 13.44 6.99
N PRO A 58 3.32 13.37 6.89
CA PRO A 58 2.48 12.90 8.00
C PRO A 58 2.82 11.46 8.41
N PRO A 59 2.37 11.00 9.60
CA PRO A 59 2.60 9.63 10.03
C PRO A 59 2.13 8.60 9.00
N GLN A 60 2.95 7.57 8.78
CA GLN A 60 2.70 6.47 7.81
C GLN A 60 2.75 6.91 6.32
N GLN A 61 3.16 8.14 6.03
CA GLN A 61 3.48 8.61 4.69
C GLN A 61 4.99 8.70 4.53
N TYR A 62 5.46 8.45 3.31
CA TYR A 62 6.88 8.40 2.99
C TYR A 62 7.13 9.01 1.63
N LEU A 63 8.28 9.66 1.47
CA LEU A 63 8.81 10.02 0.16
C LEU A 63 9.78 8.94 -0.29
N LEU A 64 9.84 8.69 -1.60
CA LEU A 64 10.77 7.73 -2.19
C LEU A 64 11.79 8.47 -3.03
N GLN A 65 13.04 8.51 -2.59
CA GLN A 65 14.13 9.12 -3.33
C GLN A 65 14.82 8.09 -4.23
N VAL A 66 15.06 8.49 -5.46
CA VAL A 66 15.73 7.67 -6.46
C VAL A 66 17.25 7.76 -6.30
N SER A 67 17.92 6.60 -6.25
CA SER A 67 19.38 6.53 -6.20
C SER A 67 20.01 6.93 -7.55
N ARG A 68 20.75 8.04 -7.60
CA ARG A 68 21.37 8.55 -8.85
C ARG A 68 22.62 7.81 -9.32
N GLY A 69 22.98 6.69 -8.70
CA GLY A 69 24.18 5.90 -9.06
C GLY A 69 23.89 4.53 -9.70
N ASP A 70 22.62 4.13 -9.81
CA ASP A 70 22.27 2.80 -10.29
C ASP A 70 22.24 2.73 -11.82
N SER A 71 23.15 1.93 -12.39
CA SER A 71 23.24 1.66 -13.83
C SER A 71 22.38 0.47 -14.28
N SER A 72 21.38 0.09 -13.49
CA SER A 72 20.40 -0.95 -13.81
C SER A 72 19.37 -0.43 -14.82
N GLU A 73 18.98 -1.24 -15.83
CA GLU A 73 17.89 -0.89 -16.76
C GLU A 73 16.59 -0.53 -16.01
N LEU A 74 16.34 -1.17 -14.87
CA LEU A 74 15.18 -0.91 -14.03
C LEU A 74 15.27 0.43 -13.29
N ALA A 75 16.47 0.79 -12.84
CA ALA A 75 16.72 2.14 -12.33
C ALA A 75 16.54 3.17 -13.43
N SER A 76 16.98 2.91 -14.67
CA SER A 76 16.75 3.82 -15.81
C SER A 76 15.26 3.96 -16.17
N SER A 77 14.47 2.88 -16.01
CA SER A 77 13.01 2.88 -16.16
C SER A 77 12.31 3.68 -15.06
N LEU A 78 12.68 3.50 -13.79
CA LEU A 78 12.10 4.23 -12.66
C LEU A 78 12.59 5.69 -12.57
N CYS A 79 13.80 5.96 -13.07
CA CYS A 79 14.37 7.30 -13.23
C CYS A 79 13.85 8.04 -14.46
N ASN A 80 13.00 7.41 -15.30
CA ASN A 80 12.45 8.09 -16.45
C ASN A 80 11.71 9.35 -15.97
N ASP A 81 11.91 10.49 -16.63
CA ASP A 81 11.39 11.80 -16.21
C ASP A 81 9.85 11.80 -16.04
N ALA A 82 9.19 10.77 -16.58
CA ALA A 82 7.80 10.43 -16.37
C ALA A 82 7.42 10.26 -14.88
N TYR A 83 8.26 9.65 -14.04
CA TYR A 83 7.90 9.31 -12.65
C TYR A 83 8.44 10.27 -11.60
N VAL A 84 9.49 11.03 -11.93
CA VAL A 84 10.32 11.69 -10.94
C VAL A 84 10.13 13.20 -10.91
N MET A 85 10.19 13.76 -9.71
CA MET A 85 10.15 15.20 -9.45
C MET A 85 11.46 15.63 -8.81
N LYS A 86 12.04 16.74 -9.30
CA LYS A 86 13.19 17.35 -8.65
C LYS A 86 12.70 18.37 -7.64
N HIS A 87 12.97 18.13 -6.35
CA HIS A 87 12.63 19.06 -5.29
C HIS A 87 13.87 19.30 -4.42
N SER A 88 14.30 20.55 -4.27
CA SER A 88 15.42 20.93 -3.40
C SER A 88 16.72 20.13 -3.61
N GLY A 89 16.98 19.65 -4.84
CA GLY A 89 18.16 18.87 -5.19
C GLY A 89 17.98 17.34 -5.12
N GLU A 90 16.89 16.87 -4.51
CA GLU A 90 16.49 15.46 -4.46
C GLU A 90 15.69 15.08 -5.71
N VAL A 91 15.71 13.79 -6.05
CA VAL A 91 14.86 13.21 -7.10
C VAL A 91 13.88 12.26 -6.43
N LEU A 92 12.63 12.69 -6.32
CA LEU A 92 11.57 11.95 -5.66
C LEU A 92 10.69 11.24 -6.67
N LEU A 93 10.26 10.02 -6.35
CA LEU A 93 9.29 9.27 -7.13
C LEU A 93 7.89 9.74 -6.79
N SER A 94 7.20 10.34 -7.76
CA SER A 94 5.83 10.83 -7.58
C SER A 94 4.82 9.69 -7.65
N ALA A 95 4.04 9.52 -6.58
CA ALA A 95 2.94 8.57 -6.50
C ALA A 95 1.83 8.88 -7.52
N GLU A 96 1.52 10.16 -7.75
CA GLU A 96 0.55 10.57 -8.76
C GLU A 96 1.02 10.22 -10.18
N ARG A 97 2.25 10.59 -10.53
CA ARG A 97 2.81 10.28 -11.86
C ARG A 97 2.94 8.77 -12.08
N PHE A 98 3.28 8.01 -11.04
CA PHE A 98 3.29 6.56 -11.10
C PHE A 98 1.92 5.98 -11.49
N LYS A 99 0.83 6.50 -10.91
CA LYS A 99 -0.53 6.10 -11.30
C LYS A 99 -0.89 6.50 -12.73
N GLN A 100 -0.48 7.70 -13.17
CA GLN A 100 -0.71 8.18 -14.54
C GLN A 100 0.00 7.31 -15.58
N GLU A 101 1.19 6.81 -15.28
CA GLU A 101 1.90 5.92 -16.19
C GLU A 101 1.29 4.53 -16.25
N ILE A 102 0.75 4.01 -15.15
CA ILE A 102 -0.04 2.76 -15.19
C ILE A 102 -1.27 2.95 -16.09
N GLU A 103 -1.96 4.08 -15.96
CA GLU A 103 -3.07 4.47 -16.83
C GLU A 103 -2.63 4.53 -18.30
N HIS A 104 -1.54 5.24 -18.59
CA HIS A 104 -1.02 5.38 -19.96
C HIS A 104 -0.58 4.03 -20.57
N ALA A 105 0.11 3.19 -19.79
CA ALA A 105 0.58 1.88 -20.24
C ALA A 105 -0.57 0.89 -20.52
N ASN A 106 -1.75 1.12 -19.96
CA ASN A 106 -2.93 0.27 -20.09
C ASN A 106 -4.09 0.96 -20.80
N ARG A 107 -3.84 2.06 -21.50
CA ARG A 107 -4.88 2.87 -22.19
C ARG A 107 -5.76 2.07 -23.15
N ASP A 108 -5.24 0.97 -23.70
CA ASP A 108 -5.96 0.11 -24.63
C ASP A 108 -7.09 -0.69 -23.93
N LEU A 109 -7.10 -0.73 -22.59
CA LEU A 109 -8.15 -1.35 -21.77
C LEU A 109 -9.34 -0.41 -21.50
N GLY A 110 -9.25 0.86 -21.91
CA GLY A 110 -10.28 1.88 -21.70
C GLY A 110 -9.90 2.92 -20.63
N ASP A 111 -10.89 3.69 -20.20
CA ASP A 111 -10.69 4.77 -19.22
C ASP A 111 -10.38 4.21 -17.83
N ALA A 112 -9.35 4.74 -17.18
CA ALA A 112 -8.97 4.32 -15.84
C ALA A 112 -9.97 4.81 -14.78
N ILE A 113 -10.40 3.89 -13.93
CA ILE A 113 -11.18 4.14 -12.71
C ILE A 113 -10.17 4.26 -11.56
N LYS A 114 -10.13 5.44 -10.93
CA LYS A 114 -9.16 5.77 -9.87
C LYS A 114 -9.89 5.99 -8.54
N SER A 115 -9.46 5.30 -7.48
CA SER A 115 -10.00 5.46 -6.13
C SER A 115 -8.89 5.28 -5.09
N GLY A 116 -8.51 6.37 -4.41
CA GLY A 116 -7.41 6.35 -3.45
C GLY A 116 -6.10 5.80 -4.09
N PRO A 117 -5.54 4.67 -3.59
CA PRO A 117 -4.36 4.03 -4.17
C PRO A 117 -4.63 3.21 -5.44
N SER A 118 -5.89 2.92 -5.80
CA SER A 118 -6.23 2.01 -6.90
C SER A 118 -6.23 2.69 -8.27
N VAL A 119 -5.82 1.92 -9.29
CA VAL A 119 -5.94 2.22 -10.72
C VAL A 119 -6.46 0.98 -11.42
N SER A 120 -7.72 1.03 -11.85
CA SER A 120 -8.44 -0.10 -12.44
C SER A 120 -9.04 0.25 -13.79
N PHE A 121 -9.43 -0.77 -14.57
CA PHE A 121 -10.03 -0.61 -15.90
C PHE A 121 -11.37 -1.36 -16.04
N LEU A 122 -11.74 -2.10 -14.99
CA LEU A 122 -12.98 -2.85 -14.93
C LEU A 122 -13.78 -2.42 -13.70
N PRO A 123 -15.12 -2.34 -13.81
CA PRO A 123 -15.96 -2.07 -12.65
C PRO A 123 -15.84 -3.21 -11.63
N ASN A 124 -15.96 -2.87 -10.34
CA ASN A 124 -15.87 -3.81 -9.21
C ASN A 124 -14.52 -4.53 -9.09
N LEU A 125 -13.45 -3.91 -9.59
CA LEU A 125 -12.08 -4.38 -9.43
C LEU A 125 -11.25 -3.20 -8.93
N ASP A 126 -10.54 -3.37 -7.84
CA ASP A 126 -9.56 -2.42 -7.31
C ASP A 126 -8.16 -3.00 -7.42
N CYS A 127 -7.37 -2.48 -8.35
CA CYS A 127 -5.99 -2.86 -8.58
C CYS A 127 -5.07 -1.81 -7.96
N VAL A 128 -4.25 -2.21 -6.98
CA VAL A 128 -3.24 -1.36 -6.35
C VAL A 128 -1.86 -1.85 -6.79
N TYR A 129 -1.03 -0.93 -7.28
CA TYR A 129 0.36 -1.22 -7.64
C TYR A 129 1.27 -0.63 -6.57
N ALA A 130 2.11 -1.47 -5.98
CA ALA A 130 2.84 -1.16 -4.76
C ALA A 130 4.29 -1.61 -4.82
N PHE A 131 5.10 -1.05 -3.91
CA PHE A 131 6.45 -1.54 -3.65
C PHE A 131 6.50 -2.38 -2.39
N HIS A 132 7.30 -3.43 -2.45
CA HIS A 132 7.51 -4.34 -1.34
C HIS A 132 8.48 -3.73 -0.32
N VAL A 133 8.13 -3.76 0.96
CA VAL A 133 9.03 -3.39 2.06
C VAL A 133 9.46 -4.67 2.78
N LEU A 134 10.69 -5.11 2.50
CA LEU A 134 11.24 -6.35 3.05
C LEU A 134 11.71 -6.21 4.51
N LYS A 135 12.14 -5.01 4.90
CA LYS A 135 12.68 -4.75 6.23
C LYS A 135 11.59 -4.23 7.17
N PRO A 136 11.47 -4.75 8.41
CA PRO A 136 10.49 -4.26 9.37
C PRO A 136 10.61 -2.75 9.60
N LEU A 137 9.45 -2.08 9.59
CA LEU A 137 9.36 -0.66 9.86
C LEU A 137 9.17 -0.40 11.36
N PRO A 138 9.71 0.71 11.91
CA PRO A 138 9.58 1.03 13.33
C PRO A 138 8.12 1.09 13.80
N GLU A 139 7.20 1.55 12.96
CA GLU A 139 5.76 1.64 13.24
C GLU A 139 5.16 0.25 13.47
N ILE A 140 5.58 -0.74 12.68
CA ILE A 140 5.17 -2.13 12.81
C ILE A 140 5.79 -2.75 14.05
N GLN A 141 7.09 -2.52 14.29
CA GLN A 141 7.76 -3.04 15.48
C GLN A 141 7.14 -2.46 16.76
N ASN A 142 6.89 -1.16 16.80
CA ASN A 142 6.16 -0.51 17.88
C ASN A 142 4.79 -1.15 18.06
N TRP A 143 4.04 -1.40 16.97
CA TRP A 143 2.76 -2.09 17.05
C TRP A 143 2.88 -3.47 17.69
N ILE A 144 3.90 -4.26 17.33
CA ILE A 144 4.20 -5.61 17.85
C ILE A 144 4.48 -5.54 19.35
N ASP A 145 5.33 -4.61 19.79
CA ASP A 145 5.86 -4.52 21.15
C ASP A 145 4.91 -3.86 22.16
N ARG A 146 3.78 -3.30 21.70
CA ARG A 146 2.78 -2.69 22.60
C ARG A 146 2.36 -3.67 23.69
N CYS A 147 2.39 -3.20 24.95
CA CYS A 147 1.88 -3.95 26.08
C CYS A 147 0.37 -4.22 25.90
N ARG A 148 -0.05 -5.49 25.97
CA ARG A 148 -1.45 -5.89 25.76
C ARG A 148 -1.99 -6.60 26.99
N GLY A 149 -2.93 -5.95 27.69
CA GLY A 149 -3.51 -6.50 28.92
C GLY A 149 -4.31 -7.80 28.74
N ARG A 150 -4.78 -8.11 27.52
CA ARG A 150 -5.60 -9.31 27.22
C ARG A 150 -4.88 -10.37 26.39
N HIS A 151 -3.56 -10.29 26.22
CA HIS A 151 -2.75 -11.25 25.44
C HIS A 151 -3.31 -11.56 24.03
N TRP A 152 -4.06 -10.62 23.44
CA TRP A 152 -4.52 -10.69 22.06
C TRP A 152 -3.80 -9.60 21.25
N PRO A 153 -3.27 -9.90 20.05
CA PRO A 153 -3.35 -11.20 19.39
C PRO A 153 -2.38 -12.23 20.01
N PRO A 154 -2.57 -13.53 19.73
CA PRO A 154 -1.66 -14.59 20.19
C PRO A 154 -0.21 -14.34 19.77
N VAL A 155 0.76 -14.83 20.54
CA VAL A 155 2.20 -14.65 20.26
C VAL A 155 2.57 -15.15 18.87
N GLN A 156 2.00 -16.28 18.43
CA GLN A 156 2.25 -16.83 17.09
C GLN A 156 1.85 -15.87 15.96
N LEU A 157 0.80 -15.06 16.19
CA LEU A 157 0.40 -14.04 15.23
C LEU A 157 1.39 -12.89 15.22
N LEU A 158 1.91 -12.49 16.38
CA LEU A 158 2.92 -11.44 16.49
C LEU A 158 4.23 -11.84 15.80
N GLU A 159 4.68 -13.08 16.01
CA GLU A 159 5.83 -13.66 15.32
C GLU A 159 5.61 -13.68 13.80
N GLY A 160 4.42 -14.07 13.36
CA GLY A 160 4.06 -14.02 11.94
C GLY A 160 4.00 -12.59 11.38
N ALA A 161 3.51 -11.62 12.16
CA ALA A 161 3.46 -10.22 11.76
C ALA A 161 4.85 -9.58 11.64
N GLN A 162 5.83 -10.07 12.41
CA GLN A 162 7.22 -9.59 12.35
C GLN A 162 7.89 -9.87 11.01
N VAL A 163 7.52 -10.97 10.36
CA VAL A 163 8.06 -11.39 9.06
C VAL A 163 7.07 -11.16 7.91
N ALA A 164 5.86 -10.71 8.22
CA ALA A 164 4.85 -10.41 7.22
C ALA A 164 5.29 -9.17 6.42
N PRO A 165 5.25 -9.24 5.09
CA PRO A 165 5.64 -8.10 4.31
C PRO A 165 4.65 -6.95 4.40
N CYS A 166 5.20 -5.74 4.29
CA CYS A 166 4.45 -4.51 4.17
C CYS A 166 4.62 -3.93 2.77
N PHE A 167 3.72 -3.02 2.40
CA PHE A 167 3.74 -2.41 1.08
C PHE A 167 3.72 -0.88 1.19
N LEU A 168 4.30 -0.22 0.20
CA LEU A 168 4.12 1.21 -0.04
C LEU A 168 3.17 1.40 -1.23
N VAL A 169 2.04 2.07 -0.99
CA VAL A 169 0.98 2.28 -2.00
C VAL A 169 0.88 3.77 -2.39
N PRO A 170 0.50 4.09 -3.64
CA PRO A 170 0.51 5.46 -4.15
C PRO A 170 -0.71 6.27 -3.69
N ALA A 171 -0.70 6.69 -2.42
CA ALA A 171 -1.76 7.47 -1.79
C ALA A 171 -1.22 8.48 -0.78
N GLY A 172 -1.05 9.72 -1.21
CA GLY A 172 -0.64 10.80 -0.31
C GLY A 172 -1.74 11.27 0.63
N HIS A 173 -1.32 12.01 1.65
CA HIS A 173 -2.20 12.61 2.63
C HIS A 173 -2.87 13.87 2.05
N PRO A 174 -4.19 14.07 2.20
CA PRO A 174 -4.89 15.20 1.59
C PRO A 174 -4.36 16.57 2.02
N ASP A 175 -3.92 16.69 3.27
CA ASP A 175 -3.44 17.96 3.85
C ASP A 175 -1.91 18.13 3.78
N SER A 176 -1.19 17.28 3.04
CA SER A 176 0.27 17.37 2.91
C SER A 176 0.68 18.23 1.71
N ASP A 177 1.73 19.03 1.90
CA ASP A 177 2.39 19.78 0.83
C ASP A 177 3.02 18.83 -0.23
N TYR A 178 3.27 17.57 0.12
CA TYR A 178 3.84 16.53 -0.76
C TYR A 178 2.82 15.46 -1.15
N THR A 179 1.53 15.76 -1.12
CA THR A 179 0.44 14.79 -1.37
C THR A 179 0.57 13.99 -2.68
N ARG A 180 1.26 14.54 -3.70
CA ARG A 180 1.46 13.88 -5.00
C ARG A 180 2.70 12.99 -5.04
N GLU A 181 3.61 13.19 -4.11
CA GLU A 181 4.90 12.49 -3.98
C GLU A 181 4.87 11.42 -2.89
N GLU A 182 3.87 11.47 -2.01
CA GLU A 182 3.75 10.58 -0.87
C GLU A 182 3.26 9.18 -1.20
N TRP A 183 3.88 8.22 -0.52
CA TRP A 183 3.54 6.80 -0.53
C TRP A 183 3.12 6.38 0.87
N ARG A 184 1.98 5.70 0.98
CA ARG A 184 1.42 5.27 2.26
C ARG A 184 1.85 3.85 2.60
N LEU A 185 2.21 3.62 3.85
CA LEU A 185 2.40 2.25 4.37
C LEU A 185 1.08 1.49 4.39
N SER A 186 1.10 0.27 3.87
CA SER A 186 -0.03 -0.65 3.80
C SER A 186 0.36 -2.00 4.41
N PRO A 187 -0.03 -2.29 5.66
CA PRO A 187 0.29 -3.55 6.35
C PRO A 187 -0.76 -4.64 6.09
N ASN A 188 -1.34 -4.72 4.88
CA ASN A 188 -2.55 -5.51 4.64
C ASN A 188 -2.41 -7.01 4.93
N LEU A 189 -1.22 -7.59 4.83
CA LEU A 189 -1.02 -9.00 5.21
C LEU A 189 -1.15 -9.19 6.72
N ILE A 190 -0.61 -8.26 7.51
CA ILE A 190 -0.79 -8.26 8.97
C ILE A 190 -2.27 -8.07 9.31
N GLU A 191 -2.95 -7.14 8.64
CA GLU A 191 -4.41 -6.93 8.81
C GLU A 191 -5.20 -8.21 8.50
N ARG A 192 -4.89 -8.89 7.39
CA ARG A 192 -5.53 -10.15 7.03
C ARG A 192 -5.27 -11.22 8.08
N MET A 193 -4.03 -11.35 8.56
CA MET A 193 -3.70 -12.31 9.62
C MET A 193 -4.50 -12.05 10.90
N LEU A 194 -4.68 -10.78 11.27
CA LEU A 194 -5.52 -10.37 12.39
C LEU A 194 -6.99 -10.73 12.15
N MET A 195 -7.52 -10.42 10.96
CA MET A 195 -8.91 -10.74 10.58
C MET A 195 -9.19 -12.24 10.65
N LEU A 196 -8.29 -13.07 10.14
CA LEU A 196 -8.42 -14.53 10.16
C LEU A 196 -8.26 -15.14 11.57
N ASN A 197 -7.77 -14.38 12.54
CA ASN A 197 -7.65 -14.80 13.94
C ASN A 197 -8.76 -14.23 14.84
N LEU A 198 -9.76 -13.55 14.27
CA LEU A 198 -10.93 -13.13 15.01
C LEU A 198 -11.81 -14.34 15.35
N ASN A 199 -12.34 -14.37 16.58
CA ASN A 199 -13.37 -15.32 16.94
C ASN A 199 -14.74 -14.93 16.35
N MET A 200 -15.69 -15.86 16.39
CA MET A 200 -17.02 -15.65 15.81
C MET A 200 -17.76 -14.40 16.35
N THR A 201 -17.61 -14.07 17.62
CA THR A 201 -18.22 -12.87 18.20
C THR A 201 -17.58 -11.61 17.65
N GLN A 202 -16.24 -11.58 17.56
CA GLN A 202 -15.51 -10.45 16.99
C GLN A 202 -15.84 -10.24 15.51
N ILE A 203 -15.93 -11.32 14.72
CA ILE A 203 -16.33 -11.24 13.30
C ILE A 203 -17.74 -10.67 13.17
N LYS A 204 -18.71 -11.13 13.99
CA LYS A 204 -20.08 -10.58 13.99
C LYS A 204 -20.08 -9.09 14.32
N CYS A 205 -19.35 -8.67 15.35
CA CYS A 205 -19.21 -7.26 15.70
C CYS A 205 -18.60 -6.44 14.56
N TYR A 206 -17.54 -6.95 13.92
CA TYR A 206 -16.90 -6.30 12.77
C TYR A 206 -17.88 -6.13 11.59
N VAL A 207 -18.62 -7.19 11.24
CA VAL A 207 -19.63 -7.14 10.17
C VAL A 207 -20.75 -6.16 10.49
N ILE A 208 -21.24 -6.13 11.73
CA ILE A 208 -22.25 -5.16 12.19
C ILE A 208 -21.71 -3.73 12.09
N LEU A 209 -20.47 -3.48 12.53
CA LEU A 209 -19.85 -2.16 12.44
C LEU A 209 -19.74 -1.70 10.97
N LYS A 210 -19.28 -2.60 10.08
CA LYS A 210 -19.21 -2.35 8.64
C LYS A 210 -20.59 -2.08 8.03
N LEU A 211 -21.65 -2.71 8.54
CA LEU A 211 -23.03 -2.43 8.12
C LEU A 211 -23.48 -1.04 8.58
N ILE A 212 -23.25 -0.68 9.85
CA ILE A 212 -23.62 0.62 10.41
C ILE A 212 -22.91 1.75 9.67
N ILE A 213 -21.59 1.64 9.45
CA ILE A 213 -20.82 2.63 8.69
C ILE A 213 -21.40 2.74 7.27
N LYS A 214 -21.69 1.60 6.63
CA LYS A 214 -22.27 1.64 5.28
C LYS A 214 -23.62 2.35 5.25
N SER A 215 -24.55 2.02 6.15
CA SER A 215 -25.87 2.65 6.17
C SER A 215 -25.80 4.14 6.51
N LEU A 216 -24.99 4.53 7.49
CA LEU A 216 -24.89 5.94 7.90
C LEU A 216 -24.24 6.83 6.84
N PHE A 217 -23.24 6.32 6.12
CA PHE A 217 -22.43 7.15 5.22
C PHE A 217 -22.74 6.95 3.73
N TYR A 218 -23.37 5.84 3.32
CA TYR A 218 -23.65 5.57 1.90
C TYR A 218 -25.15 5.61 1.55
N GLU A 219 -26.09 5.56 2.51
CA GLU A 219 -27.52 5.78 2.21
C GLU A 219 -27.93 7.27 2.22
N ASN A 220 -26.99 8.19 2.51
CA ASN A 220 -27.23 9.64 2.49
C ASN A 220 -26.64 10.38 1.27
N VAL A 221 -26.24 9.65 0.20
CA VAL A 221 -25.73 10.25 -1.06
C VAL A 221 -26.67 9.96 -2.23
N GLY A 222 -27.97 9.90 -1.95
CA GLY A 222 -29.02 9.71 -2.94
C GLY A 222 -30.19 10.64 -2.66
N ASP A 223 -29.95 11.95 -2.76
CA ASP A 223 -30.94 13.01 -3.03
C ASP A 223 -30.27 14.13 -3.83
#